data_AF-A0A853DR67-F1
#
_entry.id   AF-A0A853DR67-F1
#
_cell.length_a   1.000
_cell.length_b   1.000
_cell.length_c   1.000
_cell.angle_alpha   90.00
_cell.angle_beta   90.00
_cell.angle_gamma   90.00
#
_symmetry.space_group_name_H-M   'P 1'
#
loop_
_entity.id
_entity.type
_entity.pdbx_description
1 polymer ?
#
loop_
_entity_poly.entity_id
_entity_poly.type
_entity_poly.pdbx_seq_one_letter_code
_entity_poly.pdbx_strand_id
1 'polypeptide(L)'
;MAEKMTDAEYEQLAARLTDPDHELPKAANVLSGAAAEAAGREFMLREYGSEEALDEALRTAGRPRLGTKPKGASPTVRGRIAEADRAAFDQLIKQTGKKESELVREAVHLLLEQHKLAS
;
A
#
# COMPACT_ATOMS: atom_id res chain seq x y z
N MET A 1 -2.94 -32.78 -4.60
CA MET A 1 -2.07 -32.07 -3.65
C MET A 1 -0.89 -31.54 -4.46
N ALA A 2 -0.65 -30.23 -4.48
CA ALA A 2 0.54 -29.70 -5.14
C ALA A 2 1.77 -30.02 -4.26
N GLU A 3 2.77 -30.67 -4.86
CA GLU A 3 4.04 -30.95 -4.21
C GLU A 3 4.71 -29.61 -3.85
N LYS A 4 5.08 -29.42 -2.59
CA LYS A 4 5.75 -28.20 -2.14
C LYS A 4 7.18 -28.23 -2.67
N MET A 5 7.56 -27.21 -3.44
CA MET A 5 8.93 -27.03 -3.87
C MET A 5 9.83 -26.81 -2.65
N THR A 6 11.04 -27.32 -2.74
CA THR A 6 12.11 -27.13 -1.75
C THR A 6 12.69 -25.73 -1.85
N ASP A 7 13.32 -25.25 -0.77
CA ASP A 7 13.95 -23.92 -0.73
C ASP A 7 15.01 -23.76 -1.85
N ALA A 8 15.75 -24.82 -2.16
CA ALA A 8 16.73 -24.83 -3.24
C ALA A 8 16.09 -24.65 -4.63
N GLU A 9 14.90 -25.20 -4.85
CA GLU A 9 14.15 -25.03 -6.09
C GLU A 9 13.58 -23.61 -6.21
N TYR A 10 13.19 -22.99 -5.09
CA TYR A 10 12.78 -21.59 -5.04
C TYR A 10 13.94 -20.64 -5.36
N GLU A 11 15.14 -20.89 -4.83
CA GLU A 11 16.33 -20.09 -5.14
C GLU A 11 16.71 -20.18 -6.63
N GLN A 12 16.66 -21.37 -7.21
CA GLN A 12 16.92 -21.57 -8.63
C GLN A 12 15.85 -20.91 -9.53
N LEU A 13 14.60 -20.94 -9.10
CA LEU A 13 13.52 -20.24 -9.80
C LEU A 13 13.70 -18.73 -9.73
N ALA A 14 14.04 -18.20 -8.55
CA ALA A 14 14.29 -16.78 -8.35
C ALA A 14 15.44 -16.30 -9.24
N ALA A 15 16.58 -17.00 -9.24
CA ALA A 15 17.73 -16.67 -10.07
C ALA A 15 17.36 -16.61 -11.57
N ARG A 16 16.56 -17.58 -12.04
CA ARG A 16 16.10 -17.64 -13.43
C ARG A 16 15.15 -16.52 -13.81
N LEU A 17 14.24 -16.13 -12.91
CA LEU A 17 13.26 -15.06 -13.17
C LEU A 17 13.86 -13.66 -13.10
N THR A 18 15.01 -13.50 -12.42
CA THR A 18 15.75 -12.23 -12.31
C THR A 18 16.87 -12.08 -13.34
N ASP A 19 17.15 -13.13 -14.12
CA ASP A 19 18.16 -13.11 -15.18
C ASP A 19 17.64 -12.28 -16.37
N PRO A 20 18.29 -11.15 -16.72
CA PRO A 20 17.86 -10.30 -17.83
C PRO A 20 18.01 -10.96 -19.21
N ASP A 21 18.87 -11.98 -19.33
CA ASP A 21 19.08 -12.72 -20.58
C ASP A 21 18.14 -13.93 -20.71
N HIS A 22 17.33 -14.21 -19.68
CA HIS A 22 16.35 -15.28 -19.70
C HIS A 22 14.99 -14.78 -20.21
N GLU A 23 14.67 -15.09 -21.47
CA GLU A 23 13.36 -14.77 -22.04
C GLU A 23 12.24 -15.55 -21.32
N LEU A 24 11.32 -14.83 -20.69
CA LEU A 24 10.12 -15.43 -20.14
C LEU A 24 9.23 -15.96 -21.27
N PRO A 25 8.62 -17.14 -21.09
CA PRO A 25 7.68 -17.66 -22.08
C PRO A 25 6.52 -16.68 -22.26
N LYS A 26 6.11 -16.46 -23.52
CA LYS A 26 4.94 -15.63 -23.80
C LYS A 26 3.71 -16.19 -23.08
N ALA A 27 3.00 -15.32 -22.37
CA ALA A 27 1.76 -15.69 -21.72
C ALA A 27 0.76 -16.22 -22.76
N ALA A 28 0.38 -17.49 -22.63
CA ALA A 28 -0.66 -18.12 -23.44
C ALA A 28 -2.00 -18.03 -22.71
N ASN A 29 -3.11 -17.93 -23.45
CA ASN A 29 -4.49 -17.88 -22.91
C ASN A 29 -4.79 -16.67 -22.02
N VAL A 30 -4.23 -15.50 -22.36
CA VAL A 30 -4.58 -14.24 -21.69
C VAL A 30 -6.00 -13.84 -22.09
N LEU A 31 -6.95 -14.03 -21.18
CA LEU A 31 -8.29 -13.49 -21.32
C LEU A 31 -8.28 -12.01 -20.91
N SER A 32 -9.01 -11.17 -21.64
CA SER A 32 -9.15 -9.74 -21.34
C SER A 32 -10.60 -9.29 -21.46
N GLY A 33 -10.95 -8.21 -20.76
CA GLY A 33 -12.29 -7.62 -20.79
C GLY A 33 -13.37 -8.61 -20.35
N ALA A 34 -14.49 -8.65 -21.07
CA ALA A 34 -15.64 -9.50 -20.73
C ALA A 34 -15.30 -10.99 -20.64
N ALA A 35 -14.34 -11.49 -21.44
CA ALA A 35 -13.92 -12.88 -21.38
C ALA A 35 -13.17 -13.21 -20.08
N ALA A 36 -12.35 -12.28 -19.58
CA ALA A 36 -11.70 -12.44 -18.28
C ALA A 36 -12.70 -12.35 -17.14
N GLU A 37 -13.68 -11.46 -17.25
CA GLU A 37 -14.75 -11.32 -16.26
C GLU A 37 -15.57 -12.61 -16.14
N ALA A 38 -15.99 -13.19 -17.27
CA ALA A 38 -16.75 -14.44 -17.28
C ALA A 38 -15.95 -15.60 -16.67
N ALA A 39 -14.69 -15.76 -17.08
CA ALA A 39 -13.82 -16.80 -16.53
C ALA A 39 -13.52 -16.60 -15.03
N GLY A 40 -13.35 -15.35 -14.61
CA GLY A 40 -13.18 -15.01 -13.20
C GLY A 40 -14.42 -15.31 -12.36
N ARG A 41 -15.61 -14.98 -12.86
CA ARG A 41 -16.89 -15.32 -12.21
C ARG A 41 -17.07 -16.83 -12.09
N GLU A 42 -16.82 -17.58 -13.17
CA GLU A 42 -16.91 -19.04 -13.14
C GLU A 42 -15.93 -19.65 -12.12
N PHE A 43 -14.70 -19.14 -12.07
CA PHE A 43 -13.70 -19.56 -11.09
C PHE A 43 -14.18 -19.32 -9.66
N MET A 44 -14.70 -18.12 -9.36
CA MET A 44 -15.22 -17.81 -8.02
C MET A 44 -16.42 -18.68 -7.65
N LEU A 45 -17.35 -18.89 -8.57
CA LEU A 45 -18.50 -19.76 -8.32
C LEU A 45 -18.10 -21.22 -8.07
N ARG A 46 -17.04 -21.70 -8.72
CA ARG A 46 -16.49 -23.04 -8.47
C ARG A 46 -15.87 -23.16 -7.08
N GLU A 47 -15.18 -22.12 -6.61
CA GLU A 47 -14.52 -22.11 -5.31
C GLU A 47 -15.51 -21.95 -4.15
N TYR A 48 -16.46 -21.02 -4.28
CA TYR A 48 -17.40 -20.66 -3.21
C TYR A 48 -18.75 -21.38 -3.30
N GLY A 49 -19.03 -22.07 -4.42
CA GLY A 49 -20.19 -22.93 -4.62
C GLY A 49 -21.49 -22.23 -5.01
N SER A 50 -21.68 -20.95 -4.65
CA SER A 50 -22.82 -20.14 -5.09
C SER A 50 -22.50 -18.63 -5.06
N GLU A 51 -23.33 -17.84 -5.74
CA GLU A 51 -23.19 -16.37 -5.76
C GLU A 51 -23.44 -15.80 -4.35
N GLU A 52 -24.39 -16.36 -3.59
CA GLU A 52 -24.69 -15.92 -2.22
C GLU A 52 -23.52 -16.19 -1.26
N ALA A 53 -22.86 -17.34 -1.42
CA ALA A 53 -21.68 -17.69 -0.62
C ALA A 53 -20.47 -16.80 -0.96
N LEU A 54 -20.29 -16.47 -2.24
CA LEU A 54 -19.28 -15.50 -2.69
C LEU A 54 -19.56 -14.11 -2.12
N ASP A 55 -20.80 -13.63 -2.18
CA ASP A 55 -21.19 -12.32 -1.65
C ASP A 55 -21.00 -12.25 -0.13
N GLU A 56 -21.34 -13.30 0.61
CA GLU A 56 -21.10 -13.39 2.04
C GLU A 56 -19.59 -13.37 2.36
N ALA A 57 -18.79 -14.11 1.59
CA ALA A 57 -17.34 -14.11 1.73
C ALA A 57 -16.74 -12.73 1.44
N LEU A 58 -17.20 -12.02 0.41
CA LEU A 58 -16.74 -10.68 0.06
C LEU A 58 -17.16 -9.64 1.11
N ARG A 59 -18.38 -9.75 1.65
CA ARG A 59 -18.86 -8.90 2.75
C ARG A 59 -18.06 -9.11 4.03
N THR A 60 -17.74 -10.37 4.35
CA THR A 60 -16.97 -10.75 5.55
C THR A 60 -15.50 -10.39 5.44
N ALA A 61 -14.88 -10.64 4.27
CA ALA A 61 -13.49 -10.29 4.02
C ALA A 61 -13.29 -8.76 4.00
N GLY A 62 -14.29 -8.02 3.50
CA GLY A 62 -14.26 -6.58 3.43
C GLY A 62 -13.04 -6.04 2.67
N ARG A 63 -12.86 -4.71 2.69
CA ARG A 63 -11.62 -4.10 2.21
C ARG A 63 -10.58 -4.20 3.34
N PRO A 64 -9.39 -4.82 3.14
CA PRO A 64 -8.34 -4.76 4.15
C PRO A 64 -8.06 -3.31 4.51
N ARG A 65 -8.13 -3.00 5.80
CA ARG A 65 -7.85 -1.66 6.32
C ARG A 65 -6.36 -1.38 6.12
N LEU A 66 -6.04 -0.64 5.05
CA LEU A 66 -4.72 -0.04 4.89
C LEU A 66 -4.55 1.03 5.98
N GLY A 67 -3.86 0.66 7.06
CA GLY A 67 -3.56 1.53 8.21
C GLY A 67 -4.24 1.08 9.50
N THR A 68 -3.44 0.93 10.56
CA THR A 68 -3.86 0.52 11.91
C THR A 68 -4.49 1.66 12.73
N LYS A 69 -4.55 2.89 12.22
CA LYS A 69 -5.06 4.04 12.97
C LYS A 69 -6.40 4.54 12.44
N PRO A 70 -7.40 4.76 13.30
CA PRO A 70 -8.64 5.40 12.90
C PRO A 70 -8.35 6.78 12.28
N LYS A 71 -9.01 7.08 11.15
CA LYS A 71 -9.13 8.44 10.60
C LYS A 71 -10.02 9.28 11.54
N GLY A 72 -9.50 9.62 12.71
CA GLY A 72 -10.03 10.68 13.55
C GLY A 72 -9.38 12.01 13.18
N ALA A 73 -10.02 13.14 13.52
CA ALA A 73 -9.34 14.42 13.51
C ALA A 73 -8.05 14.29 14.34
N SER A 74 -6.90 14.66 13.77
CA SER A 74 -5.64 14.68 14.53
C SER A 74 -5.85 15.55 15.78
N PRO A 75 -5.40 15.12 16.97
CA PRO A 75 -5.55 15.92 18.17
C PRO A 75 -4.87 17.28 18.00
N THR A 76 -5.58 18.36 18.30
CA THR A 76 -5.01 19.71 18.25
C THR A 76 -4.13 19.94 19.47
N VAL A 77 -2.83 20.16 19.24
CA VAL A 77 -1.85 20.48 20.29
C VAL A 77 -1.46 21.95 20.18
N ARG A 78 -1.44 22.66 21.30
CA ARG A 78 -0.96 24.05 21.36
C ARG A 78 0.53 24.04 21.75
N GLY A 79 1.38 24.61 20.91
CA GLY A 79 2.80 24.82 21.15
C GLY A 79 3.15 26.30 21.31
N ARG A 80 4.30 26.59 21.94
CA ARG A 80 4.89 27.94 21.98
C ARG A 80 6.14 27.94 21.11
N ILE A 81 6.29 29.00 20.32
CA ILE A 81 7.49 29.28 19.52
C ILE A 81 7.86 30.75 19.69
N ALA A 82 9.12 31.11 19.44
CA ALA A 82 9.54 32.50 19.46
C ALA A 82 8.88 33.28 18.32
N GLU A 83 8.65 34.58 18.52
CA GLU A 83 8.02 35.43 17.50
C GLU A 83 8.87 35.51 16.22
N ALA A 84 10.19 35.49 16.34
CA ALA A 84 11.12 35.47 15.20
C ALA A 84 10.94 34.20 14.36
N ASP A 85 10.81 33.04 15.00
CA ASP A 85 10.60 31.75 14.32
C ASP A 85 9.22 31.71 13.65
N ARG A 86 8.20 32.31 14.29
CA ARG A 86 6.88 32.43 13.68
C ARG A 86 6.93 33.26 12.40
N ALA A 87 7.64 34.39 12.41
CA ALA A 87 7.77 35.23 11.22
C ALA A 87 8.49 34.49 10.07
N ALA A 88 9.54 33.72 10.39
CA ALA A 88 10.22 32.87 9.42
C ALA A 88 9.30 31.76 8.87
N PHE A 89 8.47 31.17 9.72
CA PHE A 89 7.51 30.14 9.32
C PHE A 89 6.43 30.67 8.38
N ASP A 90 5.92 31.87 8.63
CA ASP A 90 4.95 32.53 7.74
C ASP A 90 5.55 32.84 6.35
N GLN A 91 6.86 33.13 6.27
CA GLN A 91 7.57 33.26 5.00
C GLN A 91 7.69 31.93 4.27
N LEU A 92 8.02 30.85 5.00
CA LEU A 92 8.12 29.50 4.45
C LEU A 92 6.77 29.01 3.87
N ILE A 93 5.66 29.31 4.54
CA ILE A 93 4.30 29.03 4.04
C ILE A 93 4.06 29.75 2.71
N LYS A 94 4.42 31.03 2.61
CA LYS A 94 4.25 31.81 1.38
C LYS A 94 5.10 31.29 0.22
N GLN A 95 6.32 30.85 0.49
CA GLN A 95 7.24 30.34 -0.53
C GLN A 95 6.83 28.96 -1.04
N THR A 96 6.37 28.08 -0.15
CA THR A 96 6.05 26.68 -0.49
C THR A 96 4.61 26.48 -0.93
N GLY A 97 3.69 27.39 -0.55
CA GLY A 97 2.25 27.22 -0.78
C GLY A 97 1.61 26.10 0.03
N LYS A 98 2.37 25.44 0.92
CA LYS A 98 1.89 24.34 1.78
C LYS A 98 1.09 24.88 2.96
N LYS A 99 0.26 24.01 3.56
CA LYS A 99 -0.50 24.36 4.76
C LYS A 99 0.41 24.35 6.00
N GLU A 100 0.12 25.21 6.96
CA GLU A 100 0.84 25.29 8.24
C GLU A 100 0.96 23.91 8.92
N SER A 101 -0.15 23.17 8.98
CA SER A 101 -0.21 21.84 9.61
C SER A 101 0.56 20.75 8.85
N GLU A 102 0.84 20.95 7.57
CA GLU A 102 1.64 20.03 6.76
C GLU A 102 3.13 20.25 7.03
N LEU A 103 3.56 21.51 7.02
CA LEU A 103 4.94 21.89 7.35
C LEU A 103 5.33 21.52 8.79
N VAL A 104 4.41 21.66 9.75
CA VAL A 104 4.66 21.24 11.14
C VAL A 104 4.83 19.72 11.23
N ARG A 105 4.06 18.92 10.48
CA ARG A 105 4.23 17.46 10.46
C ARG A 105 5.57 17.07 9.85
N GLU A 106 5.95 17.70 8.76
CA GLU A 106 7.23 17.49 8.07
C GLU A 106 8.40 17.81 9.02
N ALA A 107 8.37 18.97 9.68
CA ALA A 107 9.39 19.36 10.66
C ALA A 107 9.50 18.39 11.84
N VAL A 108 8.37 17.94 12.39
CA VAL A 108 8.36 16.95 13.49
C VAL A 108 8.93 15.61 13.02
N HIS A 109 8.59 15.18 11.80
CA HIS A 109 9.11 13.93 11.26
C HIS A 109 10.63 13.98 11.06
N LEU A 110 11.14 15.05 10.45
CA LEU A 110 12.58 15.29 10.28
C LEU A 110 13.33 15.27 11.63
N LEU A 111 12.74 15.88 12.67
CA LEU A 111 13.32 15.84 14.01
C LEU A 111 13.34 14.41 14.59
N LEU A 112 12.27 13.64 14.41
CA LEU A 112 12.18 12.26 14.90
C LEU A 112 13.14 11.32 14.15
N GLU A 113 13.34 11.51 12.85
CA GLU A 113 14.35 10.78 12.05
C GLU A 113 15.77 11.08 12.55
N GLN A 114 16.09 12.36 12.79
CA GLN A 114 17.40 12.76 13.34
C GLN A 114 17.70 12.07 14.68
N HIS A 115 16.67 11.85 15.49
CA HIS A 115 16.78 11.15 16.78
C HIS A 115 16.60 9.63 16.69
N LYS A 116 16.45 9.04 15.48
CA LYS A 116 16.23 7.60 15.23
C LYS A 116 15.00 7.02 15.94
N LEU A 117 13.98 7.86 16.15
CA LEU A 117 12.72 7.47 16.79
C LEU A 117 11.60 7.20 15.77
N ALA A 118 11.81 7.61 14.52
CA ALA A 118 10.98 7.27 13.37
C ALA A 118 11.89 6.83 12.21
N SER A 119 11.35 6.02 11.31
CA SER A 119 12.02 5.52 10.10
C SER A 119 11.06 5.58 8.92
#